data_AF-A0A061A4E1-F1
#
_entry.id   AF-A0A061A4E1-F1
#
_cell.length_a   1.000
_cell.length_b   1.000
_cell.length_c   1.000
_cell.angle_alpha   90.00
_cell.angle_beta   90.00
_cell.angle_gamma   90.00
#
_symmetry.space_group_name_H-M   'P 1'
#
loop_
_entity.id
_entity.type
_entity.pdbx_description
1 polymer ?
#
loop_
_entity_poly.entity_id
_entity_poly.type
_entity_poly.pdbx_seq_one_letter_code
_entity_poly.pdbx_strand_id
1 'polypeptide(L)'
;MTGSRRVLDLAFADDSFDACVSHMALMLMGEIEQVAAEVARVPCPGGVLACVVGGGAVGGESYDRFLGLLRRTIDEVPAARRIPALGDSRTRSRDGLDEVLGPAGFGAVGWETVPIDLSGQVEDVWAAVSGLYDLGPLDGAA
;
A
#
# COMPACT_ATOMS: atom_id res chain seq x y z
N MET A 1 -30.28 -4.62 10.83
CA MET A 1 -28.84 -4.85 11.05
C MET A 1 -28.12 -3.98 10.03
N THR A 2 -28.07 -2.65 10.15
CA THR A 2 -27.34 -1.82 11.13
C THR A 2 -25.86 -2.24 11.22
N GLY A 3 -25.00 -1.60 10.41
CA GLY A 3 -23.55 -1.77 10.51
C GLY A 3 -22.65 -1.36 9.33
N SER A 4 -23.11 -0.67 8.28
CA SER A 4 -22.18 -0.11 7.25
C SER A 4 -21.92 1.38 7.51
N ARG A 5 -20.95 1.69 8.37
CA ARG A 5 -20.28 2.99 8.44
C ARG A 5 -18.84 2.71 8.89
N ARG A 6 -17.83 2.95 8.05
CA ARG A 6 -17.08 4.21 7.96
C ARG A 6 -16.07 4.00 6.81
N VAL A 7 -16.14 4.67 5.65
CA VAL A 7 -15.55 6.00 5.42
C VAL A 7 -14.45 6.27 6.43
N LEU A 8 -13.20 6.50 6.02
CA LEU A 8 -12.08 6.87 6.90
C LEU A 8 -12.30 8.24 7.60
N ASP A 9 -13.34 8.34 8.41
CA ASP A 9 -13.73 9.48 9.23
C ASP A 9 -12.79 9.50 10.42
N LEU A 10 -11.64 10.15 10.20
CA LEU A 10 -10.63 10.28 11.22
C LEU A 10 -11.21 11.16 12.33
N ALA A 11 -11.27 10.63 13.55
CA ALA A 11 -11.77 11.32 14.74
C ALA A 11 -10.78 12.38 15.25
N PHE A 12 -10.21 13.14 14.32
CA PHE A 12 -9.29 14.23 14.51
C PHE A 12 -9.94 15.51 14.00
N ALA A 13 -9.64 16.63 14.66
CA ALA A 13 -10.06 17.93 14.18
C ALA A 13 -9.31 18.29 12.89
N ASP A 14 -9.90 19.18 12.11
CA ASP A 14 -9.24 19.82 10.98
C ASP A 14 -8.00 20.59 11.47
N ASP A 15 -6.99 20.73 10.62
CA ASP A 15 -5.79 21.55 10.89
C ASP A 15 -5.14 21.28 12.26
N SER A 16 -5.03 20.00 12.64
CA SER A 16 -4.58 19.58 13.98
C SER A 16 -3.18 18.98 14.02
N PHE A 17 -2.57 18.69 12.87
CA PHE A 17 -1.24 18.09 12.80
C PHE A 17 -0.31 18.82 11.83
N ASP A 18 0.98 18.89 12.17
CA ASP A 18 1.99 19.38 11.24
C ASP A 18 2.32 18.35 10.14
N ALA A 19 2.06 17.07 10.40
CA ALA A 19 2.29 15.99 9.45
C ALA A 19 1.32 14.81 9.61
N CYS A 20 1.01 14.15 8.49
CA CYS A 20 0.31 12.87 8.44
C CYS A 20 1.27 11.82 7.84
N VAL A 21 1.41 10.67 8.50
CA VAL A 21 2.31 9.59 8.04
C VAL A 21 1.50 8.33 7.74
N SER A 22 1.67 7.78 6.53
CA SER A 22 1.05 6.52 6.12
C SER A 22 2.10 5.52 5.64
N HIS A 23 2.39 4.53 6.48
CA HIS A 23 3.37 3.49 6.15
C HIS A 23 2.67 2.22 5.66
N MET A 24 2.81 1.91 4.36
CA MET A 24 2.27 0.71 3.69
C MET A 24 0.74 0.53 3.77
N ALA A 25 0.01 1.52 4.28
CA ALA A 25 -1.44 1.44 4.48
C ALA A 25 -2.23 2.09 3.33
N LEU A 26 -1.75 3.23 2.80
CA LEU A 26 -2.45 3.98 1.75
C LEU A 26 -2.79 3.11 0.53
N MET A 27 -1.86 2.22 0.15
CA MET A 27 -2.01 1.32 -1.00
C MET A 27 -3.05 0.21 -0.84
N LEU A 28 -3.64 0.07 0.36
CA LEU A 28 -4.65 -0.93 0.69
C LEU A 28 -6.06 -0.33 0.70
N MET A 29 -6.18 1.00 0.60
CA MET A 29 -7.46 1.72 0.69
C MET A 29 -8.14 1.78 -0.68
N GLY A 30 -9.44 1.47 -0.72
CA GLY A 30 -10.23 1.40 -1.96
C GLY A 30 -10.86 2.73 -2.35
N GLU A 31 -11.53 3.42 -1.42
CA GLU A 31 -12.18 4.72 -1.64
C GLU A 31 -11.15 5.86 -1.61
N ILE A 32 -10.18 5.82 -2.52
CA ILE A 32 -8.95 6.61 -2.44
C ILE A 32 -9.19 8.13 -2.48
N GLU A 33 -10.20 8.61 -3.22
CA GLU A 33 -10.54 10.03 -3.24
C GLU A 33 -11.03 10.51 -1.86
N GLN A 34 -11.80 9.69 -1.16
CA GLN A 34 -12.27 10.02 0.19
C GLN A 34 -11.13 9.95 1.20
N VAL A 35 -10.24 8.97 1.05
CA VAL A 35 -9.01 8.88 1.85
C VAL A 35 -8.17 10.13 1.67
N ALA A 36 -7.96 10.57 0.42
CA ALA A 36 -7.17 11.75 0.11
C ALA A 36 -7.78 13.02 0.72
N ALA A 37 -9.11 13.18 0.66
CA ALA A 37 -9.80 14.30 1.28
C ALA A 37 -9.62 14.31 2.81
N GLU A 38 -9.76 13.16 3.46
CA GLU A 38 -9.58 13.07 4.92
C GLU A 38 -8.13 13.29 5.34
N VAL A 39 -7.16 12.76 4.59
CA VAL A 39 -5.73 12.97 4.84
C VAL A 39 -5.30 14.41 4.57
N ALA A 40 -5.98 15.13 3.67
CA ALA A 40 -5.77 16.56 3.44
C ALA A 40 -6.40 17.44 4.54
N ARG A 41 -7.49 17.00 5.16
CA ARG A 41 -8.23 17.74 6.18
C ARG A 41 -7.49 17.89 7.51
N VAL A 42 -6.76 16.85 7.91
CA VAL A 42 -6.14 16.78 9.25
C VAL A 42 -4.89 17.66 9.41
N PRO A 43 -3.98 17.76 8.42
CA PRO A 43 -2.81 18.60 8.55
C PRO A 43 -3.15 20.08 8.51
N CYS A 44 -2.45 20.90 9.29
CA CYS A 44 -2.49 22.36 9.20
C CYS A 44 -2.13 22.83 7.78
N PRO A 45 -2.50 24.06 7.37
CA PRO A 45 -2.02 24.64 6.12
C PRO A 45 -0.49 24.65 6.05
N GLY A 46 0.07 24.01 5.02
CA GLY A 46 1.52 23.82 4.86
C GLY A 46 2.09 22.57 5.55
N GLY A 47 1.26 21.78 6.23
CA GLY A 47 1.61 20.48 6.77
C GLY A 47 1.92 19.45 5.68
N VAL A 48 2.55 18.35 6.08
CA VAL A 48 3.11 17.37 5.14
C VAL A 48 2.43 16.01 5.26
N LEU A 49 2.03 15.43 4.13
CA LEU A 49 1.77 14.00 4.02
C LEU A 49 3.06 13.28 3.61
N ALA A 50 3.52 12.35 4.45
CA ALA A 50 4.59 11.42 4.12
C ALA A 50 4.03 10.00 4.02
N CYS A 51 4.20 9.36 2.87
CA CYS A 51 3.71 8.00 2.67
C CYS A 51 4.79 7.07 2.12
N VAL A 52 4.76 5.82 2.58
CA VAL A 52 5.55 4.71 2.05
C VAL A 52 4.59 3.73 1.39
N VAL A 53 4.82 3.44 0.12
CA VAL A 53 4.03 2.48 -0.66
C VAL A 53 4.95 1.40 -1.22
N GLY A 54 4.38 0.24 -1.52
CA GLY A 54 5.12 -0.85 -2.14
C GLY A 54 5.56 -0.47 -3.56
N GLY A 55 6.86 -0.30 -3.77
CA GLY A 55 7.44 0.10 -5.07
C GLY A 55 7.56 -1.03 -6.10
N GLY A 56 7.20 -2.27 -5.74
CA GLY A 56 7.36 -3.42 -6.61
C GLY A 56 8.83 -3.83 -6.82
N ALA A 57 9.07 -4.63 -7.86
CA ALA A 57 10.41 -5.09 -8.20
C ALA A 57 11.25 -3.92 -8.73
N VAL A 58 12.41 -3.66 -8.11
CA VAL A 58 13.35 -2.62 -8.58
C VAL A 58 14.41 -3.18 -9.55
N GLY A 59 14.16 -4.37 -10.10
CA GLY A 59 15.07 -5.13 -10.96
C GLY A 59 16.01 -6.03 -10.16
N GLY A 60 15.92 -7.34 -10.42
CA GLY A 60 16.75 -8.36 -9.80
C GLY A 60 16.13 -9.75 -9.97
N GLU A 61 16.94 -10.73 -10.36
CA GLU A 61 16.46 -12.06 -10.80
C GLU A 61 15.56 -12.76 -9.76
N SER A 62 15.78 -12.55 -8.47
CA SER A 62 15.13 -13.30 -7.40
C SER A 62 13.67 -12.88 -7.15
N TYR A 63 13.40 -11.57 -7.04
CA TYR A 63 12.05 -11.09 -6.77
C TYR A 63 11.16 -11.19 -8.02
N ASP A 64 11.73 -10.98 -9.21
CA ASP A 64 11.05 -11.21 -10.48
C ASP A 64 10.69 -12.70 -10.67
N ARG A 65 11.60 -13.63 -10.31
CA ARG A 65 11.30 -15.07 -10.29
C ARG A 65 10.23 -15.41 -9.27
N PHE A 66 10.29 -14.86 -8.06
CA PHE A 66 9.27 -15.07 -7.04
C PHE A 66 7.89 -14.61 -7.52
N LEU A 67 7.77 -13.39 -8.07
CA LEU A 67 6.52 -12.89 -8.65
C LEU A 67 6.03 -13.76 -9.82
N GLY A 68 6.96 -14.27 -10.64
CA GLY A 68 6.63 -15.20 -11.72
C GLY A 68 6.04 -16.52 -11.21
N LEU A 69 6.62 -17.10 -10.16
CA LEU A 69 6.11 -18.31 -9.51
C LEU A 69 4.75 -18.05 -8.85
N LEU A 70 4.64 -16.96 -8.08
CA LEU A 70 3.42 -16.57 -7.40
C LEU A 70 2.25 -16.36 -8.38
N ARG A 71 2.48 -15.67 -9.50
CA ARG A 71 1.45 -15.46 -10.54
C ARG A 71 0.92 -16.79 -11.08
N ARG A 72 1.80 -17.75 -11.37
CA ARG A 72 1.39 -19.08 -11.85
C ARG A 72 0.54 -19.81 -10.81
N THR A 73 0.95 -19.79 -9.55
CA THR A 73 0.16 -20.38 -8.46
C THR A 73 -1.20 -19.70 -8.31
N ILE A 74 -1.29 -18.37 -8.42
CA ILE A 74 -2.56 -17.64 -8.38
C ILE A 74 -3.47 -18.00 -9.57
N ASP A 75 -2.89 -18.17 -10.76
CA ASP A 75 -3.65 -18.53 -11.96
C ASP A 75 -4.28 -19.92 -11.84
N GLU A 76 -3.60 -20.86 -11.18
CA GLU A 76 -4.06 -22.21 -10.87
C GLU A 76 -5.16 -22.25 -9.78
N VAL A 77 -5.30 -21.19 -8.98
CA VAL A 77 -6.33 -21.08 -7.93
C VAL A 77 -7.69 -20.68 -8.54
N PRO A 78 -8.80 -21.37 -8.20
CA PRO A 78 -10.14 -21.02 -8.66
C PRO A 78 -10.48 -19.56 -8.35
N ALA A 79 -11.16 -18.87 -9.27
CA ALA A 79 -11.48 -17.44 -9.14
C ALA A 79 -12.16 -17.07 -7.80
N ALA A 80 -12.96 -17.98 -7.24
CA ALA A 80 -13.62 -17.83 -5.94
C ALA A 80 -12.66 -17.81 -4.73
N ARG A 81 -11.40 -18.22 -4.89
CA ARG A 81 -10.34 -18.22 -3.87
C ARG A 81 -9.21 -17.23 -4.17
N ARG A 82 -9.31 -16.46 -5.27
CA ARG A 82 -8.31 -15.45 -5.60
C ARG A 82 -8.44 -14.28 -4.64
N ILE A 83 -7.32 -13.82 -4.11
CA ILE A 83 -7.26 -12.63 -3.27
C ILE A 83 -7.67 -11.44 -4.17
N PRO A 84 -8.73 -10.69 -3.84
CA PRO A 84 -9.13 -9.54 -4.62
C PRO A 84 -8.01 -8.49 -4.61
N ALA A 85 -7.89 -7.72 -5.69
CA ALA A 85 -6.96 -6.60 -5.74
C ALA A 85 -7.30 -5.64 -4.60
N LEU A 86 -6.38 -5.51 -3.64
CA LEU A 86 -6.56 -4.65 -2.49
C LEU A 86 -6.06 -3.24 -2.82
N GLY A 87 -6.88 -2.26 -2.45
CA GLY A 87 -6.64 -0.83 -2.66
C GLY A 87 -6.71 -0.36 -4.11
N ASP A 88 -6.46 0.94 -4.29
CA ASP A 88 -6.45 1.59 -5.60
C ASP A 88 -5.06 1.50 -6.28
N SER A 89 -5.02 1.09 -7.55
CA SER A 89 -3.76 0.93 -8.30
C SER A 89 -2.98 2.21 -8.49
N ARG A 90 -3.62 3.38 -8.49
CA ARG A 90 -2.97 4.70 -8.65
C ARG A 90 -2.02 5.02 -7.50
N THR A 91 -2.25 4.44 -6.32
CA THR A 91 -1.37 4.63 -5.15
C THR A 91 0.03 4.03 -5.30
N ARG A 92 0.28 3.25 -6.36
CA ARG A 92 1.53 2.50 -6.57
C ARG A 92 2.49 3.17 -7.55
N SER A 93 2.13 4.34 -8.08
CA SER A 93 3.00 5.12 -8.97
C SER A 93 2.98 6.58 -8.54
N ARG A 94 4.06 7.29 -8.90
CA ARG A 94 4.15 8.74 -8.70
C ARG A 94 2.98 9.47 -9.37
N ASP A 95 2.81 9.24 -10.68
CA ASP A 95 1.77 9.93 -11.47
C ASP A 95 0.37 9.64 -10.93
N GLY A 96 0.11 8.40 -10.52
CA GLY A 96 -1.18 8.03 -9.92
C GLY A 96 -1.42 8.69 -8.56
N LEU A 97 -0.37 8.88 -7.75
CA LEU A 97 -0.50 9.63 -6.50
C LEU A 97 -0.70 11.12 -6.73
N ASP A 98 -0.06 11.71 -7.74
CA ASP A 98 -0.32 13.09 -8.15
C ASP A 98 -1.79 13.25 -8.61
N GLU A 99 -2.32 12.31 -9.39
CA GLU A 99 -3.72 12.30 -9.82
C GLU A 99 -4.72 12.21 -8.66
N VAL A 100 -4.37 11.48 -7.60
CA VAL A 100 -5.23 11.28 -6.42
C VAL A 100 -5.13 12.47 -5.44
N LEU A 101 -3.91 12.93 -5.16
CA LEU A 101 -3.65 13.92 -4.11
C LEU A 101 -3.79 15.36 -4.60
N GLY A 102 -3.53 15.62 -5.88
CA GLY A 102 -3.66 16.95 -6.48
C GLY A 102 -5.07 17.54 -6.31
N PRO A 103 -6.15 16.82 -6.67
CA PRO A 103 -7.53 17.29 -6.45
C PRO A 103 -7.89 17.53 -4.97
N ALA A 104 -7.19 16.88 -4.03
CA ALA A 104 -7.38 17.07 -2.59
C ALA A 104 -6.62 18.30 -2.03
N GLY A 105 -5.85 19.01 -2.87
CA GLY A 105 -5.16 20.24 -2.50
C GLY A 105 -3.67 20.07 -2.19
N PHE A 106 -3.11 18.87 -2.35
CA PHE A 106 -1.67 18.67 -2.25
C PHE A 106 -0.95 19.17 -3.51
N GLY A 107 0.28 19.64 -3.32
CA GLY A 107 1.20 19.90 -4.43
C GLY A 107 1.76 18.61 -5.04
N ALA A 108 2.63 18.76 -6.05
CA ALA A 108 3.29 17.62 -6.68
C ALA A 108 4.10 16.80 -5.65
N VAL A 109 3.95 15.48 -5.72
CA VAL A 109 4.56 14.55 -4.77
C VAL A 109 6.08 14.47 -4.99
N GLY A 110 6.84 14.66 -3.90
CA GLY A 110 8.23 14.27 -3.85
C GLY A 110 8.33 12.75 -3.82
N TRP A 111 9.06 12.16 -4.79
CA TRP A 111 9.15 10.70 -4.95
C TRP A 111 10.60 10.23 -4.84
N GLU A 112 10.81 9.25 -3.98
CA GLU A 112 12.08 8.53 -3.85
C GLU A 112 11.79 7.03 -3.79
N THR A 113 12.53 6.24 -4.58
CA THR A 113 12.49 4.78 -4.50
C THR A 113 13.67 4.31 -3.65
N VAL A 114 13.38 3.71 -2.50
CA VAL A 114 14.40 3.11 -1.64
C VAL A 114 14.50 1.61 -1.98
N PRO A 115 15.60 1.15 -2.61
CA PRO A 115 15.78 -0.27 -2.87
C PRO A 115 16.07 -1.00 -1.54
N ILE A 116 15.32 -2.07 -1.29
CA ILE A 116 15.59 -2.97 -0.16
C ILE A 116 16.45 -4.10 -0.70
N ASP A 117 17.68 -4.20 -0.19
CA ASP A 117 18.54 -5.34 -0.48
C ASP A 117 18.08 -6.54 0.35
N LEU A 118 17.57 -7.56 -0.36
CA LEU A 118 17.17 -8.84 0.22
C LEU A 118 18.21 -9.93 -0.05
N SER A 119 19.46 -9.56 -0.32
CA SER A 119 20.57 -10.51 -0.38
C SER A 119 20.95 -10.98 1.04
N GLY A 120 21.34 -12.25 1.16
CA GLY A 120 21.62 -12.86 2.46
C GLY A 120 21.47 -14.37 2.45
N GLN A 121 21.57 -14.99 3.62
CA GLN A 121 21.20 -16.41 3.77
C GLN A 121 19.69 -16.57 3.55
N VAL A 122 19.29 -17.67 2.92
CA VAL A 122 17.89 -17.89 2.54
C VAL A 122 16.96 -17.92 3.76
N GLU A 123 17.45 -18.40 4.90
CA GLU A 123 16.74 -18.46 6.17
C GLU A 123 16.42 -17.06 6.71
N ASP A 124 17.38 -16.14 6.66
CA ASP A 124 17.22 -14.76 7.14
C ASP A 124 16.28 -13.97 6.22
N VAL A 125 16.44 -14.16 4.91
CA VAL A 125 15.53 -13.56 3.91
C VAL A 125 14.12 -14.10 4.09
N TRP A 126 13.96 -15.42 4.26
CA TRP A 126 12.67 -16.07 4.50
C TRP A 126 11.99 -15.56 5.76
N ALA A 127 12.72 -15.47 6.89
CA ALA A 127 12.19 -14.94 8.15
C ALA A 127 11.72 -13.49 8.01
N ALA A 128 12.45 -12.66 7.27
CA ALA A 128 12.07 -11.27 7.01
C ALA A 128 10.82 -11.16 6.12
N VAL A 129 10.80 -11.86 4.98
CA VAL A 129 9.68 -11.74 4.01
C VAL A 129 8.40 -12.43 4.46
N SER A 130 8.49 -13.53 5.23
CA SER A 130 7.33 -14.22 5.79
C SER A 130 6.66 -13.45 6.93
N GLY A 131 7.37 -12.52 7.57
CA GLY A 131 6.82 -11.59 8.56
C GLY A 131 6.19 -10.31 7.97
N LEU A 132 6.47 -10.00 6.71
CA LEU A 132 6.02 -8.76 6.03
C LEU A 132 4.65 -8.90 5.36
N TYR A 133 4.23 -10.12 5.05
CA TYR A 133 2.93 -10.42 4.48
C TYR A 133 2.22 -11.41 5.39
N ASP A 134 0.93 -11.19 5.65
CA ASP A 134 0.09 -12.26 6.22
C ASP A 134 -0.11 -13.32 5.13
N LEU A 135 0.84 -14.23 5.03
CA LEU A 135 0.82 -15.38 4.11
C LEU A 135 -0.02 -16.53 4.68
N GLY A 136 -0.69 -16.35 5.83
CA GLY A 136 -1.59 -17.35 6.42
C GLY A 136 -2.63 -17.94 5.45
N PRO A 137 -3.18 -17.19 4.48
CA PRO A 137 -4.10 -17.74 3.47
C PRO A 137 -3.45 -18.68 2.43
N LEU A 138 -2.11 -18.71 2.33
CA LEU A 138 -1.36 -19.57 1.41
C LEU A 138 -0.78 -20.81 2.11
N ASP A 139 -0.99 -20.96 3.42
CA ASP A 139 -0.50 -22.12 4.15
C ASP A 139 -1.35 -23.34 3.76
N GLY A 140 -0.76 -24.20 2.94
CA GLY A 140 -1.37 -25.43 2.42
C GLY A 140 -1.39 -26.58 3.41
N ALA A 141 -1.34 -26.30 4.72
CA ALA A 141 -1.45 -27.33 5.75
C ALA A 141 -2.90 -27.84 5.84
N ALA A 142 -3.20 -28.84 5.02
CA ALA A 142 -4.17 -29.90 5.29
C ALA A 142 -3.47 -31.25 5.18
#